data_AF-A0A8C5WQV0-F1
#
_entry.id   AF-A0A8C5WQV0-F1
#
_cell.length_a   1.000
_cell.length_b   1.000
_cell.length_c   1.000
_cell.angle_alpha   90.00
_cell.angle_beta   90.00
_cell.angle_gamma   90.00
#
_symmetry.space_group_name_H-M   'P 1'
#
loop_
_entity.id
_entity.type
_entity.pdbx_description
1 polymer ?
#
loop_
_entity_poly.entity_id
_entity_poly.type
_entity_poly.pdbx_seq_one_letter_code
_entity_poly.pdbx_strand_id
1 'polypeptide(L)'
;MTLLASSFLLLALLIASTWGDAAISFVQPVSVSASLGKTIQISCTLSGGTMATHTISWFQHQLPNPPKYLLYYKDGSNQKRKEGVSDRFAASKDASLNACYLTISEVQAADEATYYCLSSTGSE
;
A
#
# COMPACT_ATOMS: atom_id res chain seq x y z
N MET A 1 -15.58 53.12 15.98
CA MET A 1 -16.12 51.75 16.11
C MET A 1 -15.77 50.97 14.84
N THR A 2 -14.48 50.69 14.63
CA THR A 2 -13.96 49.99 13.44
C THR A 2 -12.69 49.18 13.74
N LEU A 3 -12.05 49.40 14.90
CA LEU A 3 -10.85 48.66 15.32
C LEU A 3 -11.15 47.21 15.74
N LEU A 4 -12.32 46.93 16.33
CA LEU A 4 -12.66 45.59 16.80
C LEU A 4 -12.89 44.61 15.64
N ALA A 5 -13.55 45.03 14.57
CA ALA A 5 -13.85 44.18 13.41
C ALA A 5 -12.58 43.72 12.66
N SER A 6 -11.56 44.60 12.58
CA SER A 6 -10.25 44.27 11.98
C SER A 6 -9.48 43.23 12.82
N SER A 7 -9.52 43.35 14.15
CA SER A 7 -8.85 42.39 15.05
C SER A 7 -9.50 41.00 15.02
N PHE A 8 -10.83 40.92 14.88
CA PHE A 8 -11.53 39.64 14.69
C PHE A 8 -11.17 38.98 13.35
N LEU A 9 -11.02 39.77 12.28
CA LEU A 9 -10.67 39.24 10.95
C LEU A 9 -9.22 38.73 10.89
N LEU A 10 -8.29 39.43 11.56
CA LEU A 10 -6.89 39.01 11.68
C LEU A 10 -6.72 37.74 12.53
N LEU A 11 -7.51 37.58 13.59
CA LEU A 11 -7.48 36.38 14.44
C LEU A 11 -8.03 35.14 13.71
N ALA A 12 -9.02 35.32 12.84
CA ALA A 12 -9.54 34.25 11.98
C ALA A 12 -8.55 33.81 10.88
N LEU A 13 -7.65 34.70 10.43
CA LEU A 13 -6.63 34.35 9.43
C LEU A 13 -5.44 33.57 10.03
N LEU A 14 -5.17 33.72 11.33
CA LEU A 14 -4.03 33.07 12.01
C LEU A 14 -4.29 31.59 12.37
N ILE A 15 -5.53 31.10 12.22
CA ILE A 15 -5.90 29.68 12.44
C ILE A 15 -5.91 28.84 11.17
N ALA A 16 -5.46 29.37 10.02
CA ALA A 16 -5.38 28.62 8.76
C ALA A 16 -3.98 28.09 8.41
N SER A 17 -3.12 27.88 9.41
CA SER A 17 -1.93 27.01 9.23
C SER A 17 -2.15 25.71 9.98
N THR A 18 -3.11 24.91 9.50
CA THR A 18 -2.99 23.47 9.72
C THR A 18 -1.69 23.07 9.03
N TRP A 19 -0.62 22.84 9.80
CA TRP A 19 0.49 22.02 9.35
C TRP A 19 -0.12 20.70 8.88
N GLY A 20 -0.30 20.58 7.58
CA GLY A 20 -0.70 19.33 6.95
C GLY A 20 0.53 18.44 6.98
N ASP A 21 0.72 17.71 8.07
CA ASP A 21 1.54 16.51 7.99
C ASP A 21 0.96 15.67 6.86
N ALA A 22 1.77 15.38 5.84
CA ALA A 22 1.33 14.58 4.71
C ALA A 22 0.89 13.21 5.25
N ALA A 23 -0.42 12.97 5.31
CA ALA A 23 -0.95 11.73 5.88
C ALA A 23 -0.43 10.53 5.08
N ILE A 24 0.31 9.65 5.76
CA ILE A 24 0.77 8.39 5.17
C ILE A 24 -0.45 7.52 4.90
N SER A 25 -0.64 7.12 3.64
CA SER A 25 -1.72 6.22 3.27
C SER A 25 -1.30 5.29 2.13
N PHE A 26 -1.85 4.07 2.16
CA PHE A 26 -1.64 3.05 1.14
C PHE A 26 -2.95 2.82 0.39
N VAL A 27 -2.91 2.95 -0.93
CA VAL A 27 -4.08 2.88 -1.79
C VAL A 27 -3.98 1.65 -2.70
N GLN A 28 -4.96 0.76 -2.58
CA GLN A 28 -5.14 -0.40 -3.45
C GLN A 28 -6.35 -0.20 -4.37
N PRO A 29 -6.37 -0.82 -5.57
CA PRO A 29 -7.56 -0.83 -6.40
C PRO A 29 -8.69 -1.58 -5.68
N VAL A 30 -9.94 -1.12 -5.86
CA VAL A 30 -11.13 -1.75 -5.27
C VAL A 30 -11.28 -3.20 -5.74
N SER A 31 -10.98 -3.46 -7.01
CA SER A 31 -10.93 -4.80 -7.58
C SER A 31 -10.05 -4.81 -8.82
N VAL A 32 -9.52 -5.99 -9.14
CA VAL A 32 -8.84 -6.29 -10.40
C VAL A 32 -9.28 -7.68 -10.85
N SER A 33 -9.26 -7.95 -12.15
CA SER A 33 -9.68 -9.23 -12.71
C SER A 33 -8.75 -9.68 -13.83
N ALA A 34 -8.59 -11.00 -13.94
CA ALA A 34 -7.86 -11.66 -15.01
C ALA A 34 -8.50 -13.02 -15.31
N SER A 35 -8.36 -13.48 -16.55
CA SER A 35 -8.74 -14.84 -16.92
C SER A 35 -7.77 -15.88 -16.34
N LEU A 36 -8.25 -17.10 -16.13
CA LEU A 36 -7.42 -18.22 -15.70
C LEU A 36 -6.22 -18.42 -16.64
N GLY A 37 -5.06 -18.74 -16.05
CA GLY A 37 -3.79 -18.90 -16.76
C GLY A 37 -3.12 -17.59 -17.20
N LYS A 38 -3.75 -16.42 -16.99
CA LYS A 38 -3.13 -15.12 -17.27
C LYS A 38 -2.37 -14.60 -16.05
N THR A 39 -1.59 -13.55 -16.26
CA THR A 39 -0.89 -12.84 -15.19
C THR A 39 -1.70 -11.62 -14.78
N ILE A 40 -1.79 -11.38 -13.47
CA ILE A 40 -2.38 -10.16 -12.91
C ILE A 40 -1.39 -9.48 -11.98
N GLN A 41 -1.51 -8.17 -11.87
CA GLN A 41 -0.72 -7.37 -10.95
C GLN A 41 -1.64 -6.53 -10.07
N ILE A 42 -1.46 -6.63 -8.77
CA ILE A 42 -2.20 -5.86 -7.75
C ILE A 42 -1.27 -4.77 -7.25
N SER A 43 -1.65 -3.51 -7.42
CA SER A 43 -0.85 -2.36 -6.98
C SER A 43 -1.23 -1.90 -5.58
N CYS A 44 -0.26 -1.34 -4.86
CA CYS A 44 -0.44 -0.62 -3.61
C CYS A 44 0.45 0.63 -3.61
N THR A 45 -0.18 1.81 -3.72
CA THR A 45 0.51 3.09 -3.88
C THR A 45 0.60 3.82 -2.56
N LEU A 46 1.78 4.34 -2.23
CA LEU A 46 2.00 5.15 -1.03
C LEU A 46 1.77 6.63 -1.34
N SER A 47 0.98 7.31 -0.51
CA SER A 47 0.89 8.77 -0.46
C SER A 47 1.53 9.29 0.82
N GLY A 48 2.17 10.47 0.76
CA GLY A 48 2.75 11.14 1.93
C GLY A 48 4.12 10.63 2.40
N GLY A 49 4.77 9.73 1.64
CA GLY A 49 6.08 9.16 2.01
C GLY A 49 6.83 8.56 0.83
N THR A 50 7.93 7.83 1.09
CA THR A 50 8.75 7.17 0.06
C THR A 50 8.70 5.65 0.17
N MET A 51 8.24 4.97 -0.87
CA MET A 51 8.05 3.51 -0.90
C MET A 51 9.38 2.74 -0.80
N ALA A 52 10.49 3.37 -1.20
CA ALA A 52 11.82 2.78 -1.11
C ALA A 52 12.20 2.38 0.33
N THR A 53 11.78 3.16 1.34
CA THR A 53 12.13 2.93 2.77
C THR A 53 11.26 1.88 3.47
N HIS A 54 10.23 1.36 2.79
CA HIS A 54 9.27 0.43 3.38
C HIS A 54 9.56 -1.02 3.00
N THR A 55 9.41 -1.93 3.96
CA THR A 55 9.27 -3.37 3.69
C THR A 55 7.79 -3.67 3.55
N ILE A 56 7.40 -4.28 2.43
CA ILE A 56 6.00 -4.57 2.13
C ILE A 56 5.74 -6.06 2.29
N SER A 57 4.70 -6.40 3.05
CA SER A 57 4.18 -7.74 3.22
C SER A 57 2.84 -7.89 2.52
N TRP A 58 2.65 -9.01 1.84
CA TRP A 58 1.42 -9.34 1.12
C TRP A 58 0.66 -10.47 1.80
N PHE A 59 -0.65 -10.32 1.90
CA PHE A 59 -1.57 -11.28 2.50
C PHE A 59 -2.71 -11.60 1.55
N GLN A 60 -3.16 -12.86 1.56
CA GLN A 60 -4.34 -13.34 0.86
C GLN A 60 -5.42 -13.68 1.88
N HIS A 61 -6.64 -13.21 1.69
CA HIS A 61 -7.76 -13.45 2.59
C HIS A 61 -8.95 -14.04 1.83
N GLN A 62 -9.26 -15.29 2.17
CA GLN A 62 -10.40 -16.04 1.67
C GLN A 62 -11.32 -16.38 2.83
N LEU A 63 -12.45 -15.71 2.89
CA LEU A 63 -13.45 -15.98 3.93
C LEU A 63 -13.92 -17.43 3.86
N PRO A 64 -14.18 -18.08 5.01
CA PRO A 64 -14.16 -17.54 6.38
C PRO A 64 -12.80 -17.61 7.09
N ASN A 65 -11.73 -17.99 6.38
CA ASN A 65 -10.42 -18.20 6.99
C ASN A 65 -9.71 -16.86 7.30
N PRO A 66 -8.82 -16.81 8.30
CA PRO A 66 -8.01 -15.62 8.55
C PRO A 66 -7.04 -15.31 7.39
N PRO A 67 -6.56 -14.05 7.27
CA PRO A 67 -5.56 -13.69 6.26
C PRO A 67 -4.30 -14.57 6.32
N LYS A 68 -3.94 -15.16 5.19
CA LYS A 68 -2.73 -15.96 4.99
C LYS A 68 -1.59 -15.05 4.52
N TYR A 69 -0.51 -15.01 5.28
CA TYR A 69 0.74 -14.38 4.85
C TYR A 69 1.33 -15.09 3.61
N LEU A 70 1.66 -14.32 2.57
CA LEU A 70 2.25 -14.82 1.33
C LEU A 70 3.77 -14.66 1.32
N LEU A 71 4.23 -13.42 1.35
CA LEU A 71 5.62 -13.04 1.17
C LEU A 71 5.86 -11.59 1.58
N TYR A 72 7.12 -11.22 1.80
CA TYR A 72 7.54 -9.83 1.92
C TYR A 72 8.59 -9.46 0.85
N TYR A 73 8.66 -8.18 0.56
CA TYR A 73 9.67 -7.58 -0.31
C TYR A 73 10.20 -6.27 0.30
N LYS A 74 11.52 -6.20 0.54
CA LYS A 74 12.22 -4.98 0.93
C LYS A 74 13.03 -4.42 -0.23
N ASP A 75 13.88 -5.22 -0.85
CA ASP A 75 14.71 -4.86 -2.01
C ASP A 75 15.25 -6.14 -2.67
N GLY A 76 15.85 -6.00 -3.87
CA GLY A 76 16.43 -7.06 -4.71
C GLY A 76 16.44 -8.48 -4.12
N SER A 77 17.42 -8.77 -3.26
CA SER A 77 17.58 -10.08 -2.61
C SER A 77 16.94 -10.17 -1.22
N ASN A 78 16.54 -9.05 -0.62
CA ASN A 78 15.87 -9.04 0.68
C ASN A 78 14.35 -9.19 0.52
N GLN A 79 13.97 -10.43 0.24
CA GLN A 79 12.59 -10.87 0.12
C GLN A 79 12.49 -12.32 0.59
N LYS A 80 11.33 -12.69 1.14
CA LYS A 80 11.08 -14.08 1.51
C LYS A 80 9.62 -14.42 1.26
N ARG A 81 9.42 -15.58 0.65
CA ARG A 81 8.12 -16.22 0.52
C ARG A 81 7.89 -17.17 1.69
N LYS A 82 6.66 -17.21 2.20
CA LYS A 82 6.26 -18.21 3.21
C LYS A 82 6.35 -19.61 2.59
N GLU A 83 6.78 -20.58 3.40
CA GLU A 83 6.80 -21.97 2.98
C GLU A 83 5.41 -22.44 2.51
N GLY A 84 5.37 -23.19 1.41
CA GLY A 84 4.15 -23.69 0.78
C GLY A 84 3.35 -22.65 -0.03
N VAL A 85 3.82 -21.41 -0.16
CA VAL A 85 3.26 -20.45 -1.12
C VAL A 85 3.92 -20.68 -2.48
N SER A 86 3.11 -20.71 -3.54
CA SER A 86 3.58 -20.92 -4.91
C SER A 86 4.51 -19.80 -5.38
N ASP A 87 5.48 -20.17 -6.20
CA ASP A 87 6.39 -19.27 -6.93
C ASP A 87 5.67 -18.32 -7.90
N ARG A 88 4.45 -18.64 -8.31
CA ARG A 88 3.57 -17.76 -9.10
C ARG A 88 3.30 -16.40 -8.46
N PHE A 89 3.39 -16.32 -7.12
CA PHE A 89 3.26 -15.07 -6.38
C PHE A 89 4.62 -14.38 -6.27
N ALA A 90 4.79 -13.22 -6.88
CA ALA A 90 6.01 -12.40 -6.79
C ALA A 90 5.67 -10.98 -6.34
N ALA A 91 6.55 -10.33 -5.59
CA ALA A 91 6.41 -8.90 -5.27
C ALA A 91 7.55 -8.06 -5.82
N SER A 92 7.24 -6.79 -6.05
CA SER A 92 8.20 -5.79 -6.48
C SER A 92 7.82 -4.40 -5.96
N LYS A 93 8.76 -3.45 -6.07
CA LYS A 93 8.53 -2.02 -5.81
C LYS A 93 8.99 -1.19 -7.00
N ASP A 94 8.27 -0.11 -7.26
CA ASP A 94 8.67 0.96 -8.16
C ASP A 94 8.73 2.27 -7.35
N ALA A 95 9.96 2.73 -7.10
CA ALA A 95 10.19 3.96 -6.35
C ALA A 95 9.75 5.21 -7.11
N SER A 96 9.78 5.18 -8.45
CA SER A 96 9.36 6.32 -9.29
C SER A 96 7.84 6.51 -9.28
N LEU A 97 7.10 5.40 -9.19
CA LEU A 97 5.64 5.39 -9.05
C LEU A 97 5.17 5.40 -7.59
N ASN A 98 6.11 5.40 -6.65
CA ASN A 98 5.85 5.29 -5.21
C ASN A 98 4.92 4.11 -4.85
N ALA A 99 5.09 2.99 -5.55
CA ALA A 99 4.16 1.87 -5.53
C ALA A 99 4.87 0.52 -5.30
N CYS A 100 4.12 -0.43 -4.78
CA CYS A 100 4.51 -1.83 -4.69
C CYS A 100 3.47 -2.70 -5.36
N TYR A 101 3.88 -3.90 -5.78
CA TYR A 101 3.06 -4.78 -6.57
C TYR A 101 3.13 -6.21 -6.05
N LEU A 102 2.00 -6.90 -6.13
CA LEU A 102 1.92 -8.36 -6.10
C LEU A 102 1.55 -8.83 -7.50
N THR A 103 2.46 -9.55 -8.14
CA THR A 103 2.24 -10.24 -9.41
C THR A 103 1.83 -11.67 -9.11
N ILE A 104 0.75 -12.13 -9.74
CA ILE A 104 0.29 -13.52 -9.70
C ILE A 104 0.31 -14.01 -11.14
N SER A 105 1.29 -14.86 -11.48
CA SER A 105 1.35 -15.50 -12.79
C SER A 105 0.40 -16.70 -12.85
N GLU A 106 -0.03 -17.09 -14.05
CA GLU A 106 -0.87 -18.27 -14.31
C GLU A 106 -2.08 -18.41 -13.37
N VAL A 107 -2.85 -17.33 -13.17
CA VAL A 107 -3.98 -17.23 -12.23
C VAL A 107 -4.87 -18.47 -12.21
N GLN A 108 -5.17 -18.95 -11.02
CA GLN A 108 -6.00 -20.13 -10.74
C GLN A 108 -7.29 -19.71 -10.04
N ALA A 109 -8.32 -20.55 -10.08
CA ALA A 109 -9.59 -20.28 -9.39
C ALA A 109 -9.40 -20.10 -7.87
N ALA A 110 -8.43 -20.83 -7.28
CA ALA A 110 -8.07 -20.70 -5.87
C ALA A 110 -7.36 -19.38 -5.53
N ASP A 111 -7.02 -18.53 -6.50
CA ASP A 111 -6.42 -17.21 -6.27
C ASP A 111 -7.48 -16.12 -6.04
N GLU A 112 -8.78 -16.42 -6.23
CA GLU A 112 -9.87 -15.48 -5.96
C GLU A 112 -9.96 -15.19 -4.46
N ALA A 113 -9.59 -13.97 -4.08
CA ALA A 113 -9.45 -13.56 -2.69
C ALA A 113 -9.38 -12.04 -2.56
N THR A 114 -9.50 -11.53 -1.33
CA THR A 114 -9.05 -10.18 -1.01
C THR A 114 -7.56 -10.19 -0.70
N TYR A 115 -6.80 -9.25 -1.27
CA TYR A 115 -5.36 -9.12 -1.05
C TYR A 115 -5.04 -7.83 -0.31
N TYR A 116 -4.16 -7.90 0.68
CA TYR A 116 -3.75 -6.75 1.49
C TYR A 116 -2.25 -6.52 1.41
N CYS A 117 -1.85 -5.27 1.19
CA CYS A 117 -0.48 -4.80 1.42
C CYS A 117 -0.37 -4.24 2.85
N LEU A 118 0.67 -4.64 3.57
CA LEU A 118 1.03 -4.04 4.86
C LEU A 118 2.47 -3.57 4.78
N SER A 119 2.74 -2.38 5.30
CA SER A 119 4.08 -1.81 5.32
C SER A 119 4.66 -1.83 6.73
N SER A 120 5.98 -1.95 6.79
CA SER A 120 6.77 -1.68 7.99
C SER A 120 7.96 -0.82 7.60
N THR A 121 8.23 0.23 8.36
CA THR A 121 9.46 1.00 8.25
C THR A 121 10.55 0.21 8.97
N GLY A 122 11.65 -0.08 8.29
CA GLY A 122 12.81 -0.60 8.99
C GLY A 122 13.40 0.51 9.84
N SER A 123 13.26 0.44 11.16
CA SER A 123 14.23 1.10 12.03
C SER A 123 15.51 0.29 11.91
N GLU A 124 16.55 0.87 11.31
CA GLU A 124 17.92 0.43 11.58
C GLU A 124 18.24 0.61 13.06
#